data_AF-A0A7C1WG73-F1
#
_entry.id   AF-A0A7C1WG73-F1
#
_cell.length_a   1.000
_cell.length_b   1.000
_cell.length_c   1.000
_cell.angle_alpha   90.00
_cell.angle_beta   90.00
_cell.angle_gamma   90.00
#
_symmetry.space_group_name_H-M   'P 1'
#
loop_
_entity.id
_entity.type
_entity.pdbx_description
1 polymer ?
#
loop_
_entity_poly.entity_id
_entity_poly.type
_entity_poly.pdbx_seq_one_letter_code
_entity_poly.pdbx_strand_id
1 'polypeptide(L)'
;MSVYTPLFTLTVEHGFYDDGVIPGLQFVPTDRTAQIINNCALLIKPVAGGVVVLQDRDSSEALSLYAASDEEPLHLIFKAHSADAAFKSRSDVSITASDTIPLFDNHNTEPTSGGPVRLHDGEHVSMIDLISVDDNRVTDILDHRERGLPPLFIVNIQINTEHLGAVGGDSNIAPINYYIRFKERQLFWKYYLVG
;
A
#
# COMPACT_ATOMS: atom_id res chain seq x y z
N MET A 1 -2.51 29.29 -9.31
CA MET A 1 -3.13 27.95 -9.32
C MET A 1 -2.03 27.01 -8.91
N SER A 2 -2.15 26.38 -7.74
CA SER A 2 -1.20 25.36 -7.29
C SER A 2 -1.06 24.27 -8.35
N VAL A 3 0.17 23.90 -8.67
CA VAL A 3 0.48 22.82 -9.61
C VAL A 3 0.72 21.57 -8.80
N TYR A 4 -0.15 20.58 -8.94
CA TYR A 4 0.00 19.29 -8.25
C TYR A 4 0.81 18.32 -9.12
N THR A 5 1.88 17.78 -8.55
CA THR A 5 2.70 16.74 -9.18
C THR A 5 2.49 15.40 -8.47
N PRO A 6 2.45 14.25 -9.17
CA PRO A 6 2.31 12.97 -8.51
C PRO A 6 3.56 12.62 -7.73
N LEU A 7 3.39 12.32 -6.44
CA LEU A 7 4.46 11.87 -5.55
C LEU A 7 4.73 10.38 -5.76
N PHE A 8 3.68 9.57 -5.66
CA PHE A 8 3.69 8.16 -6.02
C PHE A 8 2.28 7.68 -6.36
N THR A 9 2.21 6.55 -7.05
CA THR A 9 0.98 5.77 -7.24
C THR A 9 1.16 4.41 -6.59
N LEU A 10 0.14 3.91 -5.90
CA LEU A 10 0.07 2.54 -5.40
C LEU A 10 -1.08 1.83 -6.10
N THR A 11 -0.79 0.68 -6.71
CA THR A 11 -1.79 -0.17 -7.37
C THR A 11 -1.81 -1.56 -6.76
N VAL A 12 -2.99 -2.18 -6.75
CA VAL A 12 -3.21 -3.49 -6.16
C VAL A 12 -4.01 -4.33 -7.15
N GLU A 13 -3.41 -5.45 -7.51
CA GLU A 13 -3.97 -6.41 -8.45
C GLU A 13 -4.34 -7.70 -7.73
N HIS A 14 -5.37 -8.38 -8.21
CA HIS A 14 -5.75 -9.69 -7.69
C HIS A 14 -6.19 -10.62 -8.84
N GLY A 15 -5.59 -11.81 -8.91
CA GLY A 15 -5.75 -12.73 -10.05
C GLY A 15 -7.19 -13.15 -10.38
N PHE A 16 -8.08 -13.21 -9.37
CA PHE A 16 -9.48 -13.61 -9.55
C PHE A 16 -10.31 -12.66 -10.44
N TYR A 17 -9.99 -11.36 -10.49
CA TYR A 17 -10.82 -10.39 -11.23
C TYR A 17 -10.29 -10.23 -12.65
N ASP A 18 -11.20 -10.19 -13.63
CA ASP A 18 -10.83 -10.13 -15.06
C ASP A 18 -9.96 -8.92 -15.42
N ASP A 19 -10.16 -7.78 -14.74
CA ASP A 19 -9.37 -6.56 -14.89
C ASP A 19 -8.28 -6.42 -13.81
N GLY A 20 -8.14 -7.42 -12.93
CA GLY A 20 -7.24 -7.42 -11.78
C GLY A 20 -7.67 -6.48 -10.65
N VAL A 21 -8.76 -5.71 -10.78
CA VAL A 21 -9.12 -4.65 -9.84
C VAL A 21 -10.03 -5.20 -8.74
N ILE A 22 -9.63 -4.97 -7.49
CA ILE A 22 -10.45 -5.34 -6.33
C ILE A 22 -11.63 -4.35 -6.19
N PRO A 23 -12.89 -4.80 -6.27
CA PRO A 23 -14.05 -3.91 -6.19
C PRO A 23 -14.14 -3.19 -4.84
N GLY A 24 -14.32 -1.88 -4.88
CA GLY A 24 -14.49 -1.07 -3.68
C GLY A 24 -13.26 -1.04 -2.77
N LEU A 25 -12.06 -1.26 -3.30
CA LEU A 25 -10.82 -1.06 -2.57
C LEU A 25 -10.65 0.41 -2.20
N GLN A 26 -10.44 0.67 -0.92
CA GLN A 26 -10.27 2.00 -0.34
C GLN A 26 -9.01 2.05 0.51
N PHE A 27 -8.29 3.17 0.42
CA PHE A 27 -7.11 3.45 1.21
C PHE A 27 -7.44 4.55 2.21
N VAL A 28 -7.43 4.19 3.49
CA VAL A 28 -7.73 5.11 4.59
C VAL A 28 -6.40 5.47 5.26
N PRO A 29 -5.97 6.74 5.25
CA PRO A 29 -4.76 7.15 5.95
C PRO A 29 -4.95 6.99 7.47
N THR A 30 -3.88 6.68 8.18
CA THR A 30 -3.87 6.79 9.66
C THR A 30 -4.02 8.25 10.10
N ASP A 31 -4.37 8.50 11.37
CA ASP A 31 -4.50 9.86 11.90
C ASP A 31 -3.21 10.67 11.74
N ARG A 32 -2.05 10.06 12.00
CA ARG A 32 -0.73 10.67 11.78
C ARG A 32 -0.53 11.02 10.32
N THR A 33 -0.83 10.09 9.41
CA THR A 33 -0.71 10.31 7.96
C THR A 33 -1.67 11.40 7.48
N ALA A 34 -2.91 11.44 7.98
CA ALA A 34 -3.89 12.47 7.67
C ALA A 34 -3.43 13.87 8.10
N GLN A 35 -2.78 13.99 9.27
CA GLN A 35 -2.16 15.25 9.69
C GLN A 35 -1.06 15.70 8.73
N ILE A 36 -0.18 14.79 8.32
CA ILE A 36 0.91 15.09 7.38
C ILE A 36 0.34 15.54 6.03
N ILE A 37 -0.68 14.84 5.53
CA ILE A 37 -1.37 15.19 4.28
C ILE A 37 -1.91 16.63 4.34
N ASN A 38 -2.57 16.99 5.44
CA ASN A 38 -3.11 18.34 5.63
C ASN A 38 -1.99 19.39 5.76
N ASN A 39 -0.95 19.10 6.55
CA ASN A 39 0.14 20.04 6.82
C ASN A 39 1.04 20.28 5.60
N CYS A 40 1.18 19.29 4.72
CA CYS A 40 2.02 19.36 3.53
C CYS A 40 1.23 19.61 2.23
N ALA A 41 -0.07 19.93 2.35
CA ALA A 41 -0.98 20.13 1.22
C ALA A 41 -0.95 18.97 0.20
N LEU A 42 -0.83 17.73 0.68
CA LEU A 42 -0.92 16.55 -0.18
C LEU A 42 -2.37 16.28 -0.57
N LEU A 43 -2.57 15.69 -1.75
CA LEU A 43 -3.88 15.30 -2.23
C LEU A 43 -3.89 13.81 -2.55
N ILE A 44 -4.83 13.09 -1.94
CA ILE A 44 -5.07 11.68 -2.23
C ILE A 44 -6.19 11.58 -3.26
N LYS A 45 -5.95 10.85 -4.35
CA LYS A 45 -7.01 10.50 -5.31
C LYS A 45 -7.09 8.99 -5.52
N PRO A 46 -8.29 8.39 -5.46
CA PRO A 46 -8.46 7.00 -5.85
C PRO A 46 -8.18 6.82 -7.35
N VAL A 47 -7.59 5.69 -7.72
CA VAL A 47 -7.40 5.25 -9.10
C VAL A 47 -7.87 3.80 -9.24
N ALA A 48 -7.94 3.27 -10.46
CA ALA A 48 -8.30 1.86 -10.67
C ALA A 48 -7.33 0.95 -9.90
N GLY A 49 -7.88 0.14 -8.99
CA GLY A 49 -7.10 -0.77 -8.14
C GLY A 49 -6.18 -0.08 -7.14
N GLY A 50 -6.30 1.22 -6.86
CA GLY A 50 -5.23 1.90 -6.16
C GLY A 50 -5.51 3.33 -5.70
N VAL A 51 -4.42 4.01 -5.37
CA VAL A 51 -4.41 5.41 -4.94
C VAL A 51 -3.20 6.14 -5.51
N VAL A 52 -3.37 7.40 -5.89
CA VAL A 52 -2.28 8.33 -6.21
C VAL A 52 -2.21 9.40 -5.15
N VAL A 53 -1.00 9.66 -4.66
CA VAL A 53 -0.70 10.78 -3.75
C VAL A 53 -0.02 11.86 -4.56
N LEU A 54 -0.60 13.06 -4.53
CA LEU A 54 -0.11 14.23 -5.24
C LEU A 54 0.43 15.24 -4.23
N GLN A 55 1.47 15.96 -4.61
CA GLN A 55 2.08 17.02 -3.83
C GLN A 55 1.80 18.37 -4.48
N ASP A 56 1.47 19.39 -3.69
CA ASP A 56 1.47 20.78 -4.17
C ASP A 56 2.92 21.26 -4.34
N ARG A 57 3.29 21.66 -5.55
CA ARG A 57 4.62 22.19 -5.87
C ARG A 57 4.98 23.41 -5.02
N ASP A 58 3.99 24.22 -4.65
CA ASP A 58 4.21 25.43 -3.85
C ASP A 58 4.43 25.10 -2.36
N SER A 59 4.13 23.87 -1.93
CA SER A 59 4.29 23.39 -0.53
C SER A 59 5.43 22.37 -0.38
N SER A 60 6.35 22.31 -1.33
CA SER A 60 7.41 21.29 -1.34
C SER A 60 8.38 21.40 -0.16
N GLU A 61 8.60 22.61 0.34
CA GLU A 61 9.47 22.88 1.49
C GLU A 61 8.93 22.25 2.77
N ALA A 62 7.61 22.31 3.00
CA ALA A 62 6.97 21.70 4.17
C ALA A 62 7.17 20.18 4.19
N LEU A 63 7.01 19.51 3.04
CA LEU A 63 7.24 18.07 2.94
C LEU A 63 8.71 17.70 3.17
N SER A 64 9.63 18.55 2.69
CA SER A 64 11.07 18.35 2.90
C SER A 64 11.48 18.43 4.38
N LEU A 65 10.79 19.24 5.19
CA LEU A 65 11.02 19.30 6.64
C LEU A 65 10.65 17.98 7.34
N TYR A 66 9.59 17.31 6.88
CA TYR A 66 9.20 16.00 7.41
C TYR A 66 10.10 14.86 6.94
N ALA A 67 10.70 14.99 5.75
CA ALA A 67 11.60 13.99 5.18
C ALA A 67 13.09 14.28 5.43
N ALA A 68 13.42 15.31 6.23
CA ALA A 68 14.75 15.92 6.31
C ALA A 68 15.84 15.03 6.93
N SER A 69 15.48 13.96 7.63
CA SER A 69 16.43 13.08 8.29
C SER A 69 16.32 11.66 7.76
N ASP A 70 17.45 11.10 7.31
CA ASP A 70 17.54 9.67 6.97
C ASP A 70 17.33 8.78 8.21
N GLU A 71 17.51 9.32 9.42
CA GLU A 71 17.23 8.61 10.68
C GLU A 71 15.73 8.59 11.02
N GLU A 72 14.92 9.47 10.42
CA GLU A 72 13.49 9.58 10.69
C GLU A 72 12.73 9.87 9.38
N PRO A 73 12.61 8.87 8.49
CA PRO A 73 11.98 9.06 7.19
C PRO A 73 10.49 9.40 7.33
N LEU A 74 9.95 10.09 6.33
CA LEU A 74 8.53 10.42 6.33
C LEU A 74 7.70 9.17 6.04
N HIS A 75 6.83 8.79 6.98
CA HIS A 75 5.94 7.64 6.83
C HIS A 75 4.51 8.06 6.43
N LEU A 76 4.05 7.59 5.27
CA LEU A 76 2.66 7.66 4.86
C LEU A 76 2.05 6.25 4.93
N ILE A 77 1.19 6.05 5.93
CA ILE A 77 0.61 4.76 6.29
C ILE A 77 -0.88 4.75 5.94
N PHE A 78 -1.27 3.72 5.19
CA PHE A 78 -2.64 3.50 4.73
C PHE A 78 -3.15 2.12 5.16
N LYS A 79 -4.39 2.11 5.63
CA LYS A 79 -5.17 0.89 5.88
C LYS A 79 -6.06 0.63 4.66
N ALA A 80 -5.94 -0.55 4.07
CA ALA A 80 -6.73 -0.92 2.91
C ALA A 80 -7.99 -1.69 3.32
N HIS A 81 -9.14 -1.23 2.86
CA HIS A 81 -10.42 -1.89 3.07
C HIS A 81 -11.06 -2.22 1.72
N SER A 82 -11.79 -3.33 1.65
CA SER A 82 -12.60 -3.64 0.47
C SER A 82 -14.07 -3.77 0.87
N ALA A 83 -14.95 -3.32 0.00
CA ALA A 83 -16.37 -3.61 0.10
C ALA A 83 -16.70 -5.07 -0.23
N ASP A 84 -15.77 -5.81 -0.85
CA ASP A 84 -15.94 -7.21 -1.20
C ASP A 84 -15.71 -8.13 0.00
N ALA A 85 -16.80 -8.55 0.64
CA ALA A 85 -16.79 -9.51 1.74
C ALA A 85 -16.20 -10.88 1.35
N ALA A 86 -16.15 -11.22 0.06
CA ALA A 86 -15.62 -12.47 -0.47
C ALA A 86 -14.14 -12.39 -0.85
N PHE A 87 -13.46 -11.25 -0.64
CA PHE A 87 -12.04 -11.12 -0.96
C PHE A 87 -11.21 -12.27 -0.37
N LYS A 88 -11.32 -12.48 0.95
CA LYS A 88 -10.57 -13.55 1.66
C LYS A 88 -10.86 -14.95 1.13
N SER A 89 -12.09 -15.24 0.66
CA SER A 89 -12.41 -16.58 0.15
C SER A 89 -11.88 -16.82 -1.27
N ARG A 90 -11.59 -15.75 -2.01
CA ARG A 90 -11.05 -15.75 -3.38
C ARG A 90 -9.54 -15.60 -3.44
N SER A 91 -8.90 -15.18 -2.35
CA SER A 91 -7.44 -15.09 -2.25
C SER A 91 -6.83 -16.41 -1.78
N ASP A 92 -5.55 -16.61 -2.07
CA ASP A 92 -4.78 -17.77 -1.63
C ASP A 92 -4.94 -18.01 -0.11
N VAL A 93 -5.17 -19.28 0.28
CA VAL A 93 -5.42 -19.68 1.67
C VAL A 93 -4.27 -19.29 2.59
N SER A 94 -3.06 -19.29 2.07
CA SER A 94 -1.83 -18.99 2.81
C SER A 94 -1.80 -17.59 3.43
N ILE A 95 -2.65 -16.65 2.96
CA ILE A 95 -2.70 -15.26 3.43
C ILE A 95 -3.98 -14.90 4.21
N THR A 96 -4.76 -15.91 4.62
CA THR A 96 -6.10 -15.71 5.20
C THR A 96 -6.21 -16.04 6.70
N ALA A 97 -5.07 -16.21 7.39
CA ALA A 97 -5.06 -16.52 8.83
C ALA A 97 -5.65 -15.36 9.66
N SER A 98 -6.40 -15.70 10.71
CA SER A 98 -7.23 -14.76 11.48
C SER A 98 -6.44 -13.82 12.40
N ASP A 99 -5.22 -14.19 12.77
CA ASP A 99 -4.31 -13.49 13.68
C ASP A 99 -3.17 -12.78 12.94
N THR A 100 -3.21 -12.76 11.62
CA THR A 100 -2.18 -12.13 10.78
C THR A 100 -2.78 -11.08 9.86
N ILE A 101 -1.94 -10.13 9.46
CA ILE A 101 -2.26 -9.11 8.48
C ILE A 101 -1.05 -8.88 7.54
N PRO A 102 -1.26 -8.72 6.22
CA PRO A 102 -0.20 -8.28 5.33
C PRO A 102 0.26 -6.86 5.66
N LEU A 103 1.56 -6.66 5.79
CA LEU A 103 2.19 -5.34 5.94
C LEU A 103 3.21 -5.15 4.82
N PHE A 104 2.98 -4.13 4.00
CA PHE A 104 3.84 -3.81 2.88
C PHE A 104 4.64 -2.54 3.16
N ASP A 105 5.95 -2.60 2.98
CA ASP A 105 6.85 -1.46 3.08
C ASP A 105 7.76 -1.34 1.86
N ASN A 106 8.28 -0.13 1.63
CA ASN A 106 9.23 0.16 0.57
C ASN A 106 10.67 0.34 1.10
N HIS A 107 10.96 -0.02 2.35
CA HIS A 107 12.28 0.22 2.96
C HIS A 107 13.37 -0.64 2.32
N ASN A 108 13.06 -1.90 2.02
CA ASN A 108 14.00 -2.85 1.43
C ASN A 108 13.78 -3.07 -0.07
N THR A 109 12.91 -2.28 -0.70
CA THR A 109 12.58 -2.46 -2.12
C THR A 109 13.49 -1.60 -2.98
N GLU A 110 14.41 -2.23 -3.71
CA GLU A 110 15.19 -1.52 -4.72
C GLU A 110 14.31 -1.20 -5.93
N PRO A 111 14.25 0.06 -6.38
CA PRO A 111 13.53 0.40 -7.60
C PRO A 111 14.20 -0.29 -8.78
N THR A 112 13.48 -1.25 -9.38
CA THR A 112 13.91 -1.89 -10.63
C THR A 112 13.95 -0.82 -11.71
N SER A 113 15.11 -0.60 -12.34
CA SER A 113 15.40 0.54 -13.22
C SER A 113 14.24 0.90 -14.16
N GLY A 114 13.51 1.97 -13.83
CA GLY A 114 12.43 2.55 -14.65
C GLY A 114 11.09 1.79 -14.65
N GLY A 115 10.93 0.73 -13.86
CA GLY A 115 9.71 -0.05 -13.74
C GLY A 115 8.91 0.21 -12.46
N PRO A 116 7.69 -0.34 -12.33
CA PRO A 116 6.95 -0.29 -11.09
C PRO A 116 7.67 -1.08 -9.99
N VAL A 117 7.65 -0.56 -8.77
CA VAL A 117 8.30 -1.13 -7.59
C VAL A 117 7.34 -2.10 -6.90
N ARG A 118 7.80 -3.34 -6.70
CA ARG A 118 7.02 -4.38 -6.02
C ARG A 118 7.17 -4.23 -4.52
N LEU A 119 6.06 -4.26 -3.77
CA LEU A 119 6.08 -4.17 -2.31
C LEU A 119 5.98 -5.52 -1.56
N HIS A 120 5.92 -6.64 -2.29
CA HIS A 120 5.93 -7.99 -1.72
C HIS A 120 7.13 -8.79 -2.22
N ASP A 121 7.57 -9.77 -1.43
CA ASP A 121 8.81 -10.50 -1.67
C ASP A 121 8.73 -11.41 -2.91
N GLY A 122 7.61 -12.12 -3.08
CA GLY A 122 7.40 -13.10 -4.16
C GLY A 122 6.77 -12.56 -5.45
N GLU A 123 6.36 -13.46 -6.35
CA GLU A 123 5.53 -13.11 -7.53
C GLU A 123 4.13 -12.62 -7.12
N HIS A 124 3.65 -13.11 -5.99
CA HIS A 124 2.39 -12.74 -5.36
C HIS A 124 2.63 -12.62 -3.85
N VAL A 125 1.72 -11.94 -3.16
CA VAL A 125 1.67 -11.87 -1.69
C VAL A 125 1.62 -13.29 -1.12
N SER A 126 2.45 -13.53 -0.10
CA SER A 126 2.66 -14.83 0.53
C SER A 126 2.71 -14.71 2.06
N MET A 127 2.96 -15.82 2.75
CA MET A 127 3.13 -15.83 4.21
C MET A 127 4.31 -14.99 4.72
N ILE A 128 5.31 -14.72 3.88
CA ILE A 128 6.49 -13.91 4.27
C ILE A 128 6.09 -12.44 4.46
N ASP A 129 5.06 -11.99 3.76
CA ASP A 129 4.56 -10.61 3.81
C ASP A 129 3.57 -10.39 4.97
N LEU A 130 3.27 -11.45 5.74
CA LEU A 130 2.32 -11.42 6.86
C LEU A 130 3.02 -11.16 8.18
N ILE A 131 2.34 -10.43 9.04
CA ILE A 131 2.77 -10.13 10.40
C ILE A 131 1.63 -10.40 11.36
N SER A 132 1.93 -10.62 12.64
CA SER A 132 0.89 -10.75 13.66
C SER A 132 0.13 -9.43 13.82
N VAL A 133 -1.18 -9.49 14.08
CA VAL A 133 -1.98 -8.29 14.45
C VAL A 133 -1.53 -7.67 15.78
N ASP A 134 -0.78 -8.42 16.59
CA ASP A 134 -0.16 -7.97 17.84
C ASP A 134 1.33 -7.60 17.68
N ASP A 135 1.85 -7.58 16.45
CA ASP A 135 3.23 -7.13 16.17
C ASP A 135 3.39 -5.64 16.50
N ASN A 136 4.50 -5.28 17.14
CA ASN A 136 4.83 -3.91 17.54
C ASN A 136 4.75 -2.90 16.37
N ARG A 137 4.99 -3.35 15.13
CA ARG A 137 4.90 -2.48 13.93
C ARG A 137 3.49 -2.00 13.62
N VAL A 138 2.45 -2.69 14.11
CA VAL A 138 1.04 -2.35 13.84
C VAL A 138 0.24 -2.01 15.09
N THR A 139 0.82 -2.15 16.28
CA THR A 139 0.18 -1.84 17.56
C THR A 139 -0.44 -0.46 17.60
N ASP A 140 0.24 0.55 17.05
CA ASP A 140 -0.20 1.95 17.01
C ASP A 140 -1.00 2.30 15.73
N ILE A 141 -1.12 1.36 14.79
CA ILE A 141 -1.85 1.53 13.53
C ILE A 141 -3.26 0.95 13.65
N LEU A 142 -3.39 -0.21 14.30
CA LEU A 142 -4.64 -0.93 14.48
C LEU A 142 -5.28 -0.60 15.83
N ASP A 143 -6.49 -0.06 15.78
CA ASP A 143 -7.29 0.12 16.98
C ASP A 143 -7.83 -1.22 17.53
N HIS A 144 -8.42 -1.19 18.73
CA HIS A 144 -8.93 -2.40 19.37
C HIS A 144 -10.00 -3.14 18.54
N ARG A 145 -10.82 -2.40 17.78
CA ARG A 145 -11.86 -2.98 16.93
C ARG A 145 -11.25 -3.61 15.68
N GLU A 146 -10.26 -2.96 15.09
CA GLU A 146 -9.52 -3.43 13.92
C GLU A 146 -8.68 -4.66 14.23
N ARG A 147 -8.27 -4.90 15.48
CA ARG A 147 -7.65 -6.19 15.84
C ARG A 147 -8.61 -7.37 15.73
N GLY A 148 -9.91 -7.16 15.96
CA GLY A 148 -10.94 -8.20 15.76
C GLY A 148 -11.40 -8.33 14.30
N LEU A 149 -11.38 -7.22 13.56
CA LEU A 149 -11.75 -7.16 12.14
C LEU A 149 -10.70 -6.35 11.38
N PRO A 150 -9.54 -6.96 11.05
CA PRO A 150 -8.43 -6.23 10.46
C PRO A 150 -8.76 -5.71 9.07
N PRO A 151 -8.13 -4.58 8.64
CA PRO A 151 -8.10 -4.21 7.24
C PRO A 151 -7.55 -5.35 6.38
N LEU A 152 -7.77 -5.28 5.07
CA LEU A 152 -7.22 -6.28 4.15
C LEU A 152 -5.69 -6.35 4.21
N PHE A 153 -5.05 -5.20 4.32
CA PHE A 153 -3.61 -5.05 4.48
C PHE A 153 -3.27 -3.62 4.92
N ILE A 154 -2.04 -3.42 5.35
CA ILE A 154 -1.46 -2.12 5.68
C ILE A 154 -0.32 -1.84 4.71
N VAL A 155 -0.19 -0.59 4.27
CA VAL A 155 0.91 -0.12 3.43
C VAL A 155 1.60 1.05 4.14
N ASN A 156 2.91 0.97 4.29
CA ASN A 156 3.77 2.01 4.84
C ASN A 156 4.76 2.47 3.75
N ILE A 157 4.50 3.66 3.18
CA ILE A 157 5.39 4.27 2.20
C ILE A 157 6.30 5.26 2.91
N GLN A 158 7.59 4.95 2.91
CA GLN A 158 8.67 5.80 3.39
C GLN A 158 9.12 6.73 2.27
N ILE A 159 9.23 8.02 2.58
CA ILE A 159 9.68 9.04 1.66
C ILE A 159 10.89 9.73 2.26
N ASN A 160 12.00 9.69 1.53
CA ASN A 160 13.26 10.32 1.93
C ASN A 160 13.49 11.58 1.09
N THR A 161 14.45 12.42 1.50
CA THR A 161 14.84 13.63 0.76
C THR A 161 15.20 13.35 -0.70
N GLU A 162 15.87 12.23 -1.00
CA GLU A 162 16.21 11.81 -2.36
C GLU A 162 14.97 11.59 -3.23
N HIS A 163 13.90 11.02 -2.65
CA HIS A 163 12.63 10.78 -3.34
C HIS A 163 11.93 12.11 -3.66
N LEU A 164 12.02 13.09 -2.77
CA LEU A 164 11.43 14.42 -2.97
C LEU A 164 12.18 15.24 -4.02
N GLY A 165 13.51 15.19 -4.02
CA GLY A 165 14.36 15.88 -4.98
C GLY A 165 14.15 15.40 -6.42
N ALA A 166 13.78 14.12 -6.59
CA ALA A 166 13.52 13.52 -7.89
C ALA A 166 12.18 13.93 -8.50
N VAL A 167 11.14 14.15 -7.69
CA VAL A 167 9.74 14.23 -8.15
C VAL A 167 9.24 15.69 -8.37
N GLY A 168 10.04 16.69 -8.03
CA GLY A 168 9.65 18.12 -8.13
C GLY A 168 10.61 19.06 -8.88
N GLY A 169 11.79 18.59 -9.29
CA GLY A 169 12.78 19.40 -10.03
C GLY A 169 12.58 19.40 -11.55
N ASP A 170 13.36 20.22 -12.28
CA ASP A 170 13.49 20.16 -13.76
C ASP A 170 13.97 18.79 -14.29
N SER A 171 14.30 17.88 -13.38
CA SER A 171 14.55 16.46 -13.60
C SER A 171 13.26 15.77 -14.02
N ASN A 172 13.22 15.32 -15.27
CA ASN A 172 12.10 14.59 -15.91
C ASN A 172 11.91 13.15 -15.34
N ILE A 173 12.03 12.97 -14.03
CA ILE A 173 11.95 11.67 -13.37
C ILE A 173 10.47 11.37 -13.12
N ALA A 174 10.01 10.23 -13.64
CA ALA A 174 8.62 9.80 -13.51
C ALA A 174 8.27 9.50 -12.03
N PRO A 175 7.01 9.73 -11.62
CA PRO A 175 6.55 9.36 -10.29
C PRO A 175 6.71 7.86 -10.04
N ILE A 176 7.00 7.50 -8.80
CA ILE A 176 7.21 6.10 -8.42
C ILE A 176 5.87 5.38 -8.42
N ASN A 177 5.81 4.24 -9.10
CA ASN A 177 4.62 3.40 -9.15
C ASN A 177 4.87 2.14 -8.33
N TYR A 178 4.23 2.02 -7.18
CA TYR A 178 4.23 0.83 -6.35
C TYR A 178 3.11 -0.13 -6.79
N TYR A 179 3.35 -1.43 -6.66
CA TYR A 179 2.32 -2.44 -6.87
C TYR A 179 2.34 -3.58 -5.85
N ILE A 180 1.15 -4.13 -5.60
CA ILE A 180 0.92 -5.33 -4.80
C ILE A 180 0.08 -6.31 -5.62
N ARG A 181 0.44 -7.60 -5.66
CA ARG A 181 -0.30 -8.61 -6.40
C ARG A 181 -0.75 -9.77 -5.52
N PHE A 182 -2.06 -9.95 -5.41
CA PHE A 182 -2.68 -11.07 -4.71
C PHE A 182 -2.96 -12.23 -5.64
N LYS A 183 -2.66 -13.45 -5.19
CA LYS A 183 -2.96 -14.66 -5.93
C LYS A 183 -4.38 -15.14 -5.65
N GLU A 184 -5.06 -15.60 -6.69
CA GLU A 184 -6.36 -16.25 -6.57
C GLU A 184 -6.28 -17.61 -5.88
N ARG A 185 -7.39 -18.00 -5.25
CA ARG A 185 -7.56 -19.32 -4.66
C ARG A 185 -7.80 -20.35 -5.75
N GLN A 186 -6.89 -21.32 -5.86
CA GLN A 186 -7.09 -22.49 -6.69
C GLN A 186 -8.00 -23.50 -5.96
N LEU A 187 -9.16 -23.82 -6.53
CA LEU A 187 -10.09 -24.82 -6.01
C LEU A 187 -9.99 -26.11 -6.83
N PHE A 188 -9.60 -27.21 -6.19
CA PHE A 188 -9.58 -28.53 -6.81
C PHE A 188 -10.75 -29.38 -6.30
N TRP A 189 -11.58 -29.89 -7.20
CA TRP A 189 -12.65 -30.82 -6.86
C TRP A 189 -12.09 -32.24 -6.78
N LYS A 190 -12.16 -32.85 -5.59
CA LYS A 190 -11.85 -34.28 -5.42
C LYS A 190 -13.14 -35.09 -5.53
N TYR A 191 -13.28 -35.82 -6.61
CA TYR A 191 -14.36 -36.80 -6.77
C TYR A 191 -13.94 -38.12 -6.14
N TYR A 192 -14.71 -38.60 -5.17
CA TYR A 192 -14.61 -39.97 -4.65
C TYR A 192 -15.70 -40.80 -5.32
N LEU A 193 -15.29 -41.74 -6.17
CA LEU A 193 -16.18 -42.78 -6.68
C LEU A 193 -16.26 -43.88 -5.62
N VAL A 194 -17.41 -44.02 -4.98
CA VAL A 194 -17.72 -45.16 -4.11
C VAL A 194 -18.38 -46.21 -5.00
N GLY A 195 -17.72 -47.36 -5.16
CA GLY A 195 -18.22 -48.53 -5.88
C GLY A 195 -18.39 -49.72 -4.95
#